data_AF-A0A2J6IXE7-F1
#
_entry.id   AF-A0A2J6IXE7-F1
#
_cell.length_a   1.000
_cell.length_b   1.000
_cell.length_c   1.000
_cell.angle_alpha   90.00
_cell.angle_beta   90.00
_cell.angle_gamma   90.00
#
_symmetry.space_group_name_H-M   'P 1'
#
loop_
_entity.id
_entity.type
_entity.pdbx_description
1 polymer ?
#
loop_
_entity_poly.entity_id
_entity_poly.type
_entity_poly.pdbx_seq_one_letter_code
_entity_poly.pdbx_strand_id
1 'polypeptide(L)'
;MVIRSLLWLIAIYEILPRSYPLTRSRRLNKAHVMNPTVNRPPQLHIIVAMTADHLIGADGDIPWQLPDDLQLFKQLTMGQALIMGRTTFESLGRPLPDRDNIVISSTLQATDGIDIYPTFGKGLAAARKLGKDIFFVGGAEIYRAALLLVDRLHISWVEGDFFGDTFFPEIDFTEWEEIERTPHQGFTYTAYLRKK
;
A
#
# COMPACT_ATOMS: atom_id res chain seq x y z
N MET A 1 10.91 27.66 6.66
CA MET A 1 12.15 26.85 6.44
C MET A 1 12.00 25.60 7.30
N VAL A 2 11.27 24.60 6.79
CA VAL A 2 10.94 23.39 7.54
C VAL A 2 12.00 22.34 7.24
N ILE A 3 12.67 21.88 8.30
CA ILE A 3 13.66 20.80 8.25
C ILE A 3 12.89 19.53 7.85
N ARG A 4 13.02 19.13 6.59
CA ARG A 4 12.49 17.87 6.06
C ARG A 4 13.25 16.74 6.74
N SER A 5 12.60 15.97 7.60
CA SER A 5 13.19 14.76 8.21
C SER A 5 13.40 13.69 7.14
N LEU A 6 14.55 13.73 6.47
CA LEU A 6 15.08 12.70 5.55
C LEU A 6 15.30 11.32 6.22
N LEU A 7 15.03 11.20 7.52
CA LEU A 7 15.29 10.00 8.30
C LEU A 7 14.28 8.87 8.04
N TRP A 8 13.11 9.16 7.46
CA TRP A 8 12.09 8.14 7.20
C TRP A 8 12.32 7.30 5.93
N LEU A 9 12.95 7.91 4.90
CA LEU A 9 13.34 7.24 3.64
C LEU A 9 14.28 6.06 3.86
N ILE A 10 14.99 6.05 4.98
CA ILE A 10 16.01 5.07 5.35
C ILE A 10 15.37 3.85 6.04
N ALA A 11 14.30 4.01 6.83
CA ALA A 11 13.69 2.91 7.59
C ALA A 11 13.03 1.83 6.71
N ILE A 12 12.50 2.19 5.53
CA ILE A 12 12.02 1.21 4.54
C ILE A 12 13.18 0.36 3.97
N TYR A 13 14.42 0.85 4.04
CA TYR A 13 15.61 0.22 3.45
C TYR A 13 16.62 -0.35 4.46
N GLU A 14 16.64 0.09 5.73
CA GLU A 14 17.69 -0.27 6.70
C GLU A 14 17.38 -1.46 7.63
N ILE A 15 16.22 -2.09 7.50
CA ILE A 15 15.96 -3.38 8.16
C ILE A 15 16.57 -4.53 7.30
N LEU A 16 17.91 -4.49 7.17
CA LEU A 16 18.99 -5.49 6.90
C LEU A 16 18.89 -6.60 5.81
N PRO A 17 20.02 -7.19 5.31
CA PRO A 17 21.32 -6.65 4.89
C PRO A 17 21.58 -6.83 3.36
N ARG A 18 22.52 -6.05 2.81
CA ARG A 18 23.09 -6.24 1.46
C ARG A 18 23.95 -7.51 1.42
N SER A 19 23.50 -8.55 0.71
CA SER A 19 24.38 -9.44 -0.05
C SER A 19 23.60 -10.50 -0.84
N TYR A 20 23.54 -10.33 -2.17
CA TYR A 20 23.44 -11.46 -3.11
C TYR A 20 24.56 -11.29 -4.14
N PRO A 21 25.45 -12.28 -4.32
CA PRO A 21 26.51 -12.18 -5.31
C PRO A 21 25.95 -12.29 -6.73
N LEU A 22 26.28 -11.32 -7.56
CA LEU A 22 26.19 -11.42 -9.02
C LEU A 22 27.09 -12.56 -9.49
N THR A 23 26.51 -13.60 -10.09
CA THR A 23 27.26 -14.59 -10.88
C THR A 23 26.73 -14.67 -12.30
N ARG A 24 27.69 -14.65 -13.23
CA ARG A 24 27.61 -14.50 -14.69
C ARG A 24 26.69 -15.48 -15.44
N SER A 25 26.14 -14.96 -16.54
CA SER A 25 26.06 -15.58 -17.89
C SER A 25 25.55 -17.02 -18.03
N ARG A 26 24.34 -17.19 -18.58
CA ARG A 26 24.09 -18.22 -19.61
C ARG A 26 22.88 -17.87 -20.49
N ARG A 27 23.10 -17.93 -21.81
CA ARG A 27 22.05 -17.89 -22.84
C ARG A 27 21.13 -19.11 -22.74
N LEU A 28 19.84 -18.85 -22.92
CA LEU A 28 18.76 -19.68 -23.49
C LEU A 28 18.63 -21.14 -23.01
N ASN A 29 17.50 -21.42 -22.35
CA ASN A 29 16.51 -22.35 -22.89
C ASN A 29 15.10 -22.03 -22.37
N LYS A 30 14.18 -21.84 -23.31
CA LYS A 30 12.73 -21.85 -23.10
C LYS A 30 12.33 -23.18 -22.47
N ALA A 31 12.02 -23.16 -21.19
CA ALA A 31 11.04 -24.05 -20.59
C ALA A 31 10.10 -23.13 -19.81
N HIS A 32 8.98 -22.82 -20.44
CA HIS A 32 7.85 -22.14 -19.84
C HIS A 32 7.33 -23.06 -18.73
N VAL A 33 7.84 -22.89 -17.51
CA VAL A 33 7.21 -23.44 -16.32
C VAL A 33 5.92 -22.67 -16.16
N MET A 34 4.85 -23.21 -16.73
CA MET A 34 3.50 -22.77 -16.42
C MET A 34 3.29 -23.01 -14.93
N ASN A 35 3.43 -21.95 -14.13
CA ASN A 35 2.80 -21.95 -12.83
C ASN A 35 1.30 -21.98 -13.10
N PRO A 36 0.53 -22.92 -12.53
CA PRO A 36 -0.91 -22.95 -12.71
C PRO A 36 -1.45 -21.65 -12.13
N THR A 37 -1.79 -20.71 -13.01
CA THR A 37 -2.47 -19.48 -12.64
C THR A 37 -3.76 -19.88 -11.96
N VAL A 38 -3.83 -19.66 -10.65
CA VAL A 38 -5.10 -19.67 -9.92
C VAL A 38 -5.97 -18.65 -10.64
N ASN A 39 -6.93 -19.13 -11.42
CA ASN A 39 -7.84 -18.34 -12.23
C ASN A 39 -8.89 -17.69 -11.32
N ARG A 40 -8.45 -16.96 -10.29
CA ARG A 40 -9.31 -16.13 -9.45
C ARG A 40 -9.22 -14.69 -9.94
N PRO A 41 -10.35 -13.96 -9.99
CA PRO A 41 -10.28 -12.53 -10.24
C PRO A 41 -9.39 -11.85 -9.17
N PRO A 42 -8.63 -10.81 -9.55
CA PRO A 42 -7.90 -9.96 -8.60
C PRO A 42 -8.76 -9.57 -7.41
N GLN A 43 -8.26 -9.79 -6.19
CA GLN A 43 -8.92 -9.26 -4.99
C GLN A 43 -8.53 -7.80 -4.77
N LEU A 44 -9.47 -7.03 -4.22
CA LEU A 44 -9.31 -5.61 -3.94
C LEU A 44 -9.16 -5.41 -2.43
N HIS A 45 -8.06 -4.80 -2.03
CA HIS A 45 -7.64 -4.62 -0.65
C HIS A 45 -7.38 -3.15 -0.35
N ILE A 46 -7.85 -2.66 0.79
CA ILE A 46 -7.26 -1.48 1.42
C ILE A 46 -6.25 -1.95 2.47
N ILE A 47 -5.10 -1.29 2.53
CA ILE A 47 -4.16 -1.42 3.65
C ILE A 47 -3.83 -0.03 4.19
N VAL A 48 -3.99 0.16 5.49
CA VAL A 48 -3.88 1.47 6.13
C VAL A 48 -3.51 1.34 7.60
N ALA A 49 -2.63 2.22 8.08
CA ALA A 49 -2.46 2.49 9.50
C ALA A 49 -3.26 3.75 9.87
N MET A 50 -4.12 3.67 10.89
CA MET A 50 -4.94 4.79 11.34
C MET A 50 -5.17 4.77 12.85
N THR A 51 -5.41 5.92 13.46
CA THR A 51 -5.85 6.01 14.87
C THR A 51 -7.33 5.63 15.02
N ALA A 52 -7.81 5.52 16.27
CA ALA A 52 -9.23 5.30 16.56
C ALA A 52 -10.14 6.41 15.98
N ASP A 53 -9.63 7.64 15.86
CA ASP A 53 -10.32 8.79 15.25
C ASP A 53 -10.06 8.90 13.74
N HIS A 54 -9.60 7.81 13.11
CA HIS A 54 -9.35 7.70 11.67
C HIS A 54 -8.24 8.61 11.14
N LEU A 55 -7.38 9.19 11.98
CA LEU A 55 -6.24 9.96 11.51
C LEU A 55 -5.28 9.05 10.75
N ILE A 56 -4.83 9.46 9.56
CA ILE A 56 -3.88 8.74 8.71
C ILE A 56 -2.65 9.57 8.32
N GLY A 57 -2.66 10.88 8.56
CA GLY A 57 -1.55 11.73 8.18
C GLY A 57 -1.67 13.17 8.68
N ALA A 58 -0.53 13.85 8.71
CA ALA A 58 -0.37 15.25 9.06
C ALA A 58 0.65 15.89 8.11
N ASP A 59 0.32 17.02 7.49
CA ASP A 59 1.23 17.79 6.62
C ASP A 59 1.89 16.95 5.50
N GLY A 60 1.19 15.91 5.01
CA GLY A 60 1.67 15.01 3.96
C GLY A 60 2.61 13.89 4.43
N ASP A 61 2.74 13.67 5.73
CA ASP A 61 3.53 12.60 6.34
C ASP A 61 2.72 11.81 7.38
N ILE A 62 3.28 10.70 7.87
CA ILE A 62 2.71 9.88 8.93
C ILE A 62 3.26 10.36 10.30
N PRO A 63 2.39 10.72 11.27
CA PRO A 63 2.85 11.35 12.52
C PRO A 63 3.44 10.37 13.55
N TRP A 64 3.52 9.07 13.24
CA TRP A 64 4.06 8.01 14.09
C TRP A 64 5.18 7.23 13.42
N GLN A 65 5.89 6.43 14.23
CA GLN A 65 7.01 5.60 13.82
C GLN A 65 6.76 4.15 14.27
N LEU A 66 6.31 3.30 13.35
CA LEU A 66 5.96 1.91 13.63
C LEU A 66 6.67 0.97 12.63
N PRO A 67 7.92 0.54 12.90
CA PRO A 67 8.68 -0.31 11.99
C PRO A 67 8.00 -1.64 11.66
N ASP A 68 7.30 -2.24 12.63
CA ASP A 68 6.59 -3.50 12.46
C ASP A 68 5.39 -3.37 11.51
N ASP A 69 4.70 -2.22 11.52
CA ASP A 69 3.64 -1.92 10.55
C ASP A 69 4.20 -1.79 9.12
N LEU A 70 5.38 -1.18 8.95
CA LEU A 70 6.04 -1.09 7.65
C LEU A 70 6.49 -2.48 7.14
N GLN A 71 6.92 -3.36 8.03
CA GLN A 71 7.24 -4.75 7.68
C GLN A 71 5.98 -5.50 7.24
N LEU A 72 4.88 -5.37 7.98
CA LEU A 72 3.59 -5.97 7.62
C LEU A 72 3.10 -5.44 6.27
N PHE A 73 3.14 -4.13 6.05
CA PHE A 73 2.82 -3.51 4.76
C PHE A 73 3.65 -4.10 3.62
N LYS A 74 4.96 -4.24 3.81
CA LYS A 74 5.85 -4.85 2.82
C LYS A 74 5.47 -6.30 2.55
N GLN A 75 5.19 -7.09 3.58
CA GLN A 75 4.83 -8.51 3.45
C GLN A 75 3.52 -8.68 2.69
N LEU A 76 2.47 -7.93 3.04
CA LEU A 76 1.15 -8.04 2.42
C LEU A 76 1.15 -7.55 0.97
N THR A 77 1.95 -6.54 0.65
CA THR A 77 1.96 -5.92 -0.67
C THR A 77 2.99 -6.47 -1.64
N MET A 78 3.91 -7.34 -1.20
CA MET A 78 5.02 -7.83 -2.02
C MET A 78 4.52 -8.52 -3.30
N GLY A 79 5.06 -8.11 -4.45
CA GLY A 79 4.70 -8.68 -5.75
C GLY A 79 3.32 -8.25 -6.27
N GLN A 80 2.56 -7.43 -5.52
CA GLN A 80 1.20 -7.00 -5.86
C GLN A 80 1.18 -5.63 -6.55
N ALA A 81 0.00 -5.24 -7.03
CA ALA A 81 -0.23 -3.91 -7.58
C ALA A 81 -0.64 -2.93 -6.47
N LEU A 82 0.02 -1.77 -6.45
CA LEU A 82 -0.28 -0.69 -5.52
C LEU A 82 -0.95 0.47 -6.26
N ILE A 83 -2.13 0.89 -5.80
CA ILE A 83 -2.77 2.12 -6.28
C ILE A 83 -2.67 3.18 -5.20
N MET A 84 -2.08 4.31 -5.55
CA MET A 84 -1.91 5.44 -4.65
C MET A 84 -2.18 6.79 -5.32
N GLY A 85 -2.45 7.81 -4.51
CA GLY A 85 -2.60 9.19 -4.96
C GLY A 85 -1.25 9.91 -5.06
N ARG A 86 -1.23 11.05 -5.74
CA ARG A 86 -0.04 11.90 -5.88
C ARG A 86 0.65 12.20 -4.54
N THR A 87 -0.08 12.73 -3.55
CA THR A 87 0.51 13.15 -2.27
C THR A 87 1.18 11.99 -1.53
N THR A 88 0.55 10.81 -1.54
CA THR A 88 1.14 9.60 -0.96
C THR A 88 2.42 9.20 -1.68
N PHE A 89 2.44 9.24 -3.01
CA PHE A 89 3.65 8.96 -3.76
C PHE A 89 4.77 9.98 -3.49
N GLU A 90 4.44 11.28 -3.43
CA GLU A 90 5.39 12.34 -3.10
C GLU A 90 5.99 12.17 -1.70
N SER A 91 5.18 11.73 -0.73
CA SER A 91 5.59 11.38 0.63
C SER A 91 6.55 10.18 0.67
N LEU A 92 6.25 9.13 -0.10
CA LEU A 92 7.15 7.97 -0.27
C LEU A 92 8.48 8.35 -0.96
N GLY A 93 8.45 9.36 -1.84
CA GLY A 93 9.60 9.92 -2.55
C GLY A 93 10.18 9.05 -3.66
N ARG A 94 9.79 7.76 -3.75
CA ARG A 94 10.24 6.81 -4.78
C ARG A 94 9.28 5.64 -4.95
N PRO A 95 9.30 4.96 -6.12
CA PRO A 95 8.58 3.71 -6.28
C PRO A 95 9.05 2.65 -5.29
N LEU A 96 8.10 1.85 -4.84
CA LEU A 96 8.33 0.74 -3.95
C LEU A 96 8.82 -0.48 -4.78
N PRO A 97 10.01 -1.04 -4.50
CA PRO A 97 10.57 -2.12 -5.31
C PRO A 97 9.70 -3.37 -5.26
N ASP A 98 9.80 -4.17 -6.32
CA ASP A 98 9.11 -5.46 -6.51
C ASP A 98 7.58 -5.38 -6.45
N ARG A 99 7.02 -4.20 -6.75
CA ARG A 99 5.59 -3.88 -6.78
C ARG A 99 5.25 -3.05 -8.00
N ASP A 100 4.06 -3.24 -8.54
CA ASP A 100 3.56 -2.40 -9.64
C ASP A 100 3.00 -1.11 -9.02
N ASN A 101 3.73 0.00 -9.15
CA ASN A 101 3.35 1.27 -8.53
C ASN A 101 2.46 2.07 -9.49
N ILE A 102 1.17 2.16 -9.18
CA ILE A 102 0.17 2.86 -9.97
C ILE A 102 -0.22 4.15 -9.24
N VAL A 103 0.11 5.30 -9.84
CA VAL A 103 -0.14 6.61 -9.26
C VAL A 103 -1.29 7.30 -9.99
N ILE A 104 -2.32 7.69 -9.24
CA ILE A 104 -3.43 8.47 -9.75
C ILE A 104 -3.06 9.95 -9.69
N SER A 105 -2.79 10.55 -10.85
CA SER A 105 -2.44 11.96 -10.98
C SER A 105 -2.67 12.45 -12.41
N SER A 106 -3.17 13.68 -12.55
CA SER A 106 -3.24 14.41 -13.81
C SER A 106 -2.05 15.36 -14.04
N THR A 107 -1.16 15.49 -13.05
CA THR A 107 -0.10 16.51 -13.03
C THR A 107 1.31 15.94 -12.96
N LEU A 108 1.46 14.71 -12.47
CA LEU A 108 2.77 14.05 -12.44
C LEU A 108 3.17 13.56 -13.83
N GLN A 109 4.46 13.64 -14.11
CA GLN A 109 5.07 13.04 -15.28
C GLN A 109 5.50 11.62 -14.96
N ALA A 110 5.38 10.73 -15.95
CA ALA A 110 5.81 9.34 -15.81
C ALA A 110 7.32 9.29 -15.52
N THR A 111 7.71 8.44 -14.58
CA THR A 111 9.11 8.16 -14.24
C THR A 111 9.32 6.65 -14.17
N ASP A 112 10.57 6.21 -14.25
CA ASP A 112 10.89 4.79 -14.19
C ASP A 112 10.36 4.16 -12.90
N GLY A 113 9.61 3.07 -13.05
CA GLY A 113 9.06 2.30 -11.93
C GLY A 113 7.68 2.75 -11.44
N ILE A 114 7.04 3.76 -12.06
CA ILE A 114 5.62 4.07 -11.83
C ILE A 114 4.81 4.13 -13.12
N ASP A 115 3.57 3.68 -13.05
CA ASP A 115 2.55 3.92 -14.06
C ASP A 115 1.59 5.02 -13.58
N ILE A 116 1.33 6.02 -14.41
CA ILE A 116 0.49 7.17 -14.04
C ILE A 116 -0.82 7.14 -14.81
N TYR A 117 -1.93 7.31 -14.08
CA TYR A 117 -3.26 7.43 -14.66
C TYR A 117 -3.97 8.68 -14.16
N PRO A 118 -4.71 9.39 -15.02
CA PRO A 118 -5.34 10.66 -14.65
C PRO A 118 -6.59 10.48 -13.78
N THR A 119 -7.14 9.26 -13.67
CA THR A 119 -8.34 8.99 -12.89
C THR A 119 -8.26 7.62 -12.21
N PHE A 120 -8.94 7.49 -11.07
CA PHE A 120 -9.04 6.24 -10.31
C PHE A 120 -9.51 5.07 -11.19
N GLY A 121 -10.60 5.27 -11.95
CA GLY A 121 -11.14 4.22 -12.82
C GLY A 121 -10.17 3.72 -13.89
N LYS A 122 -9.36 4.61 -14.49
CA LYS A 122 -8.34 4.22 -15.47
C LYS A 122 -7.21 3.43 -14.81
N GLY A 123 -6.73 3.87 -13.64
CA GLY A 123 -5.70 3.16 -12.89
C GLY A 123 -6.17 1.78 -12.42
N LEU A 124 -7.39 1.69 -11.89
CA LEU A 124 -7.97 0.41 -11.48
C LEU A 124 -8.15 -0.55 -12.66
N ALA A 125 -8.61 -0.05 -13.82
CA ALA A 125 -8.74 -0.88 -15.02
C ALA A 125 -7.39 -1.40 -15.54
N ALA A 126 -6.32 -0.62 -15.40
CA ALA A 126 -4.97 -1.06 -15.72
C ALA A 126 -4.46 -2.11 -14.72
N ALA A 127 -4.62 -1.84 -13.42
CA ALA A 127 -4.21 -2.75 -12.35
C ALA A 127 -4.85 -4.14 -12.50
N ARG A 128 -6.16 -4.20 -12.84
CA ARG A 128 -6.87 -5.47 -13.06
C ARG A 128 -6.28 -6.33 -14.18
N LYS A 129 -5.62 -5.72 -15.19
CA LYS A 129 -5.00 -6.46 -16.31
C LYS A 129 -3.71 -7.17 -15.89
N LEU A 130 -3.13 -6.81 -14.74
CA LEU A 130 -1.91 -7.44 -14.22
C LEU A 130 -2.17 -8.85 -13.66
N GLY A 131 -3.43 -9.18 -13.34
CA GLY A 131 -3.79 -10.48 -12.75
C GLY A 131 -3.26 -10.70 -11.33
N LYS A 132 -2.87 -9.62 -10.65
CA LYS A 132 -2.38 -9.60 -9.26
C LYS A 132 -3.44 -8.99 -8.34
N ASP A 133 -3.35 -9.26 -7.05
CA ASP A 133 -4.19 -8.54 -6.09
C ASP A 133 -3.80 -7.05 -6.07
N ILE A 134 -4.78 -6.21 -5.74
CA ILE A 134 -4.66 -4.76 -5.81
C ILE A 134 -4.82 -4.19 -4.42
N PHE A 135 -3.78 -3.48 -3.97
CA PHE A 135 -3.76 -2.78 -2.71
C PHE A 135 -3.89 -1.27 -2.94
N PHE A 136 -4.93 -0.68 -2.37
CA PHE A 136 -5.08 0.76 -2.27
C PHE A 136 -4.34 1.22 -1.00
N VAL A 137 -3.35 2.08 -1.18
CA VAL A 137 -2.40 2.48 -0.12
C VAL A 137 -2.47 3.97 0.22
N GLY A 138 -3.60 4.61 -0.16
CA GLY A 138 -3.92 6.00 0.16
C GLY A 138 -3.65 6.99 -0.98
N GLY A 139 -3.87 8.29 -0.79
CA GLY A 139 -4.39 8.94 0.41
C GLY A 139 -5.91 8.92 0.50
N ALA A 140 -6.49 9.82 1.30
CA ALA A 140 -7.93 9.86 1.62
C ALA A 140 -8.86 9.76 0.39
N GLU A 141 -8.54 10.45 -0.71
CA GLU A 141 -9.30 10.37 -1.97
C GLU A 141 -9.33 8.95 -2.57
N ILE A 142 -8.20 8.26 -2.55
CA ILE A 142 -8.07 6.90 -3.06
C ILE A 142 -8.81 5.94 -2.14
N TYR A 143 -8.66 6.08 -0.81
CA TYR A 143 -9.37 5.26 0.15
C TYR A 143 -10.89 5.42 0.01
N ARG A 144 -11.41 6.63 -0.14
CA ARG A 144 -12.85 6.86 -0.33
C ARG A 144 -13.39 6.18 -1.58
N ALA A 145 -12.67 6.30 -2.70
CA ALA A 145 -13.06 5.66 -3.95
C ALA A 145 -12.96 4.13 -3.88
N ALA A 146 -11.93 3.61 -3.19
CA ALA A 146 -11.68 2.19 -3.04
C ALA A 146 -12.64 1.51 -2.06
N LEU A 147 -13.02 2.18 -0.96
CA LEU A 147 -13.82 1.59 0.11
C LEU A 147 -15.15 1.03 -0.42
N LEU A 148 -15.73 1.67 -1.43
CA LEU A 148 -16.96 1.23 -2.11
C LEU A 148 -16.82 -0.07 -2.92
N LEU A 149 -15.59 -0.52 -3.16
CA LEU A 149 -15.27 -1.60 -4.10
C LEU A 149 -14.52 -2.77 -3.47
N VAL A 150 -13.83 -2.54 -2.35
CA VAL A 150 -12.93 -3.54 -1.77
C VAL A 150 -13.68 -4.64 -1.01
N ASP A 151 -13.11 -5.84 -1.08
CA ASP A 151 -13.59 -7.01 -0.35
C ASP A 151 -12.92 -7.14 1.02
N ARG A 152 -11.71 -6.56 1.17
CA ARG A 152 -10.87 -6.72 2.36
C ARG A 152 -10.27 -5.41 2.83
N LEU A 153 -10.26 -5.23 4.14
CA LEU A 153 -9.52 -4.16 4.81
C LEU A 153 -8.41 -4.79 5.65
N HIS A 154 -7.22 -4.20 5.58
CA HIS A 154 -6.08 -4.47 6.43
C HIS A 154 -5.81 -3.18 7.22
N ILE A 155 -6.19 -3.16 8.49
CA ILE A 155 -6.12 -1.96 9.33
C ILE A 155 -5.12 -2.18 10.45
N SER A 156 -4.11 -1.32 10.52
CA SER A 156 -3.27 -1.19 11.71
C SER A 156 -3.84 -0.06 12.57
N TRP A 157 -4.52 -0.43 13.66
CA TRP A 157 -5.09 0.50 14.63
C TRP A 157 -4.00 1.06 15.53
N VAL A 158 -3.53 2.26 15.22
CA VAL A 158 -2.42 2.93 15.90
C VAL A 158 -2.85 3.45 17.27
N GLU A 159 -2.05 3.16 18.28
CA GLU A 159 -2.26 3.58 19.66
C GLU A 159 -1.59 4.93 19.94
N GLY A 160 -2.31 5.83 20.61
CA GLY A 160 -1.79 7.11 21.08
C GLY A 160 -2.54 8.32 20.50
N ASP A 161 -2.24 9.48 21.07
CA ASP A 161 -2.85 10.76 20.69
C ASP A 161 -1.95 11.48 19.69
N PHE A 162 -2.44 11.59 18.44
CA PHE A 162 -1.75 12.26 17.35
C PHE A 162 -2.63 13.37 16.78
N PHE A 163 -2.00 14.40 16.22
CA PHE A 163 -2.68 15.50 15.56
C PHE A 163 -2.33 15.50 14.08
N GLY A 164 -3.30 15.81 13.23
CA GLY A 164 -3.09 15.94 11.79
C GLY A 164 -4.34 16.38 11.05
N ASP A 165 -4.27 16.32 9.73
CA ASP A 165 -5.21 16.95 8.81
C ASP A 165 -5.84 15.97 7.81
N THR A 166 -5.33 14.74 7.76
CA THR A 166 -5.74 13.74 6.78
C THR A 166 -6.34 12.55 7.50
N PHE A 167 -7.61 12.26 7.19
CA PHE A 167 -8.40 11.23 7.84
C PHE A 167 -8.87 10.17 6.83
N PHE A 168 -8.94 8.92 7.29
CA PHE A 168 -9.58 7.84 6.57
C PHE A 168 -11.10 8.08 6.53
N PRO A 169 -11.79 7.79 5.41
CA PRO A 169 -13.26 7.91 5.35
C PRO A 169 -13.95 7.07 6.44
N GLU A 170 -15.12 7.49 6.90
CA GLU A 170 -15.90 6.70 7.86
C GLU A 170 -16.19 5.29 7.33
N ILE A 171 -16.13 4.30 8.22
CA ILE A 171 -16.38 2.89 7.92
C ILE A 171 -17.60 2.46 8.73
N ASP A 172 -18.63 1.96 8.05
CA ASP A 172 -19.70 1.22 8.72
C ASP A 172 -19.25 -0.23 8.97
N PHE A 173 -18.68 -0.49 10.15
CA PHE A 173 -18.22 -1.83 10.53
C PHE A 173 -19.34 -2.88 10.62
N THR A 174 -20.62 -2.50 10.54
CA THR A 174 -21.70 -3.48 10.45
C THR A 174 -21.65 -4.25 9.12
N GLU A 175 -21.09 -3.67 8.06
CA GLU A 175 -20.85 -4.31 6.76
C GLU A 175 -19.63 -5.25 6.74
N TRP A 176 -18.87 -5.33 7.84
CA TRP A 176 -17.58 -6.02 7.89
C TRP A 176 -17.55 -7.12 8.95
N GLU A 177 -16.84 -8.20 8.66
CA GLU A 177 -16.52 -9.29 9.57
C GLU A 177 -15.03 -9.25 9.89
N GLU A 178 -14.67 -9.18 11.18
CA GLU A 178 -13.29 -9.33 11.64
C GLU A 178 -12.86 -10.79 11.46
N ILE A 179 -11.81 -11.02 10.69
CA ILE A 179 -11.31 -12.38 10.37
C ILE A 179 -9.94 -12.67 10.97
N GLU A 180 -9.20 -11.63 11.38
CA GLU A 180 -7.89 -11.73 11.99
C GLU A 180 -7.67 -10.51 12.88
N ARG A 181 -7.06 -10.72 14.05
CA ARG A 181 -6.63 -9.65 14.94
C ARG A 181 -5.35 -10.04 15.65
N THR A 182 -4.32 -9.22 15.50
CA THR A 182 -2.98 -9.49 16.01
C THR A 182 -2.43 -8.23 16.68
N PRO A 183 -2.16 -8.26 18.00
CA PRO A 183 -1.54 -7.14 18.69
C PRO A 183 -0.05 -7.01 18.34
N HIS A 184 0.42 -5.77 18.18
CA HIS A 184 1.82 -5.40 17.99
C HIS A 184 2.21 -4.28 18.96
N GLN A 185 3.48 -3.91 19.01
CA GLN A 185 3.91 -2.77 19.82
C GLN A 185 3.44 -1.45 19.17
N GLY A 186 2.51 -0.74 19.82
CA GLY A 186 2.03 0.57 19.39
C GLY A 186 0.89 0.54 18.37
N PHE A 187 0.41 -0.64 17.97
CA PHE A 187 -0.79 -0.80 17.16
C PHE A 187 -1.38 -2.21 17.28
N THR A 188 -2.65 -2.36 16.92
CA THR A 188 -3.28 -3.68 16.70
C THR A 188 -3.62 -3.83 15.23
N TYR A 189 -3.09 -4.86 14.58
CA TYR A 189 -3.49 -5.21 13.22
C TYR A 189 -4.81 -5.98 13.24
N THR A 190 -5.75 -5.59 12.37
CA THR A 190 -7.01 -6.28 12.16
C THR A 190 -7.30 -6.42 10.67
N ALA A 191 -7.63 -7.63 10.23
CA ALA A 191 -8.14 -7.87 8.88
C ALA A 191 -9.65 -8.04 8.92
N TYR A 192 -10.33 -7.40 7.97
CA TYR A 192 -11.77 -7.49 7.79
C TYR A 192 -12.12 -8.04 6.41
N LEU A 193 -13.21 -8.81 6.36
CA LEU A 193 -13.85 -9.26 5.13
C LEU A 193 -15.23 -8.61 5.03
N ARG A 194 -15.57 -8.08 3.86
CA ARG A 194 -16.89 -7.50 3.60
C ARG A 194 -17.95 -8.61 3.67
N LYS A 195 -19.01 -8.39 4.46
CA LYS A 195 -20.19 -9.26 4.50
C LYS A 195 -20.91 -9.20 3.16
N LYS A 196 -21.41 -10.34 2.69
CA LYS A 196 -22.19 -10.46 1.46
C LYS A 196 -23.67 -10.37 1.72
#